data_AF-A0A2E8XYE1-F1
#
_entry.id   AF-A0A2E8XYE1-F1
#
_cell.length_a   1.000
_cell.length_b   1.000
_cell.length_c   1.000
_cell.angle_alpha   90.00
_cell.angle_beta   90.00
_cell.angle_gamma   90.00
#
_symmetry.space_group_name_H-M   'P 1'
#
loop_
_entity.id
_entity.type
_entity.pdbx_description
1 polymer ?
#
loop_
_entity_poly.entity_id
_entity_poly.type
_entity_poly.pdbx_seq_one_letter_code
_entity_poly.pdbx_strand_id
1 'polypeptide(L)'
;MRIAHIFIAMAACPIFSACGSTYIDESLLESSTTLAETVEVTEVPDRTFSEHLDVIDQSLNDLSDAIVDNDGSADVILATILESWNSIEAQIKTDFADSHFGFYEVMVLTELSVERRRPADASKAWKLFIDIAAAIQ
;
A
#
# COMPACT_ATOMS: atom_id res chain seq x y z
N MET A 1 35.66 22.87 -42.97
CA MET A 1 35.35 21.42 -42.89
C MET A 1 34.43 21.23 -41.70
N ARG A 2 33.10 21.31 -41.86
CA ARG A 2 32.15 20.22 -42.18
C ARG A 2 32.34 18.99 -41.29
N ILE A 3 31.40 18.78 -40.37
CA ILE A 3 30.81 17.54 -39.80
C ILE A 3 29.99 18.02 -38.58
N ALA A 4 28.76 17.63 -38.28
CA ALA A 4 27.60 17.11 -39.00
C ALA A 4 26.42 17.36 -38.04
N HIS A 5 25.28 17.78 -38.56
CA HIS A 5 24.09 18.10 -37.78
C HIS A 5 23.45 16.78 -37.32
N ILE A 6 23.40 16.52 -36.01
CA ILE A 6 22.58 15.44 -35.44
C ILE A 6 21.22 16.06 -35.10
N PHE A 7 20.25 15.81 -35.98
CA PHE A 7 18.84 16.06 -35.74
C PHE A 7 18.33 15.02 -34.73
N ILE A 8 18.10 15.43 -33.49
CA ILE A 8 17.36 14.64 -32.50
C ILE A 8 15.88 14.85 -32.79
N ALA A 9 15.22 13.81 -33.29
CA ALA A 9 13.79 13.78 -33.52
C ALA A 9 13.05 13.70 -32.17
N MET A 10 12.37 14.77 -31.82
CA MET A 10 11.38 14.81 -30.74
C MET A 10 10.10 14.15 -31.26
N ALA A 11 9.82 12.93 -30.81
CA ALA A 11 8.54 12.26 -31.03
C ALA A 11 7.72 12.31 -29.74
N ALA A 12 6.82 13.28 -29.65
CA ALA A 12 5.76 13.32 -28.66
C ALA A 12 4.72 12.25 -29.00
N CYS A 13 4.33 11.45 -28.01
CA CYS A 13 3.19 10.53 -28.10
C CYS A 13 2.32 10.69 -26.83
N PRO A 14 1.31 11.57 -26.82
CA PRO A 14 0.06 11.25 -26.12
C PRO A 14 -0.64 10.20 -27.02
N ILE A 15 -1.33 9.16 -26.56
CA ILE A 15 -2.61 9.05 -25.85
C ILE A 15 -2.71 7.53 -25.56
N PHE A 16 -3.26 7.04 -24.44
CA PHE A 16 -4.65 6.57 -24.36
C PHE A 16 -4.98 6.32 -22.87
N SER A 17 -5.92 7.10 -22.35
CA SER A 17 -6.71 6.71 -21.19
C SER A 17 -7.67 5.61 -21.64
N ALA A 18 -7.54 4.42 -21.08
CA ALA A 18 -8.50 3.34 -21.24
C ALA A 18 -9.30 3.21 -19.93
N CYS A 19 -10.21 4.16 -19.69
CA CYS A 19 -11.37 3.88 -18.84
C CYS A 19 -12.30 2.96 -19.65
N GLY A 20 -12.12 1.65 -19.50
CA GLY A 20 -13.09 0.68 -20.02
C GLY A 20 -14.38 0.80 -19.21
N SER A 21 -15.36 1.53 -19.72
CA SER A 21 -16.74 1.41 -19.23
C SER A 21 -17.33 0.14 -19.83
N THR A 22 -17.54 -0.88 -19.02
CA THR A 22 -18.36 -2.04 -19.41
C THR A 22 -19.79 -1.57 -19.61
N TYR A 23 -20.27 -1.60 -20.86
CA TYR A 23 -21.68 -1.41 -21.19
C TYR A 23 -22.41 -2.73 -20.93
N ILE A 24 -23.31 -2.74 -19.95
CA ILE A 24 -24.22 -3.88 -19.73
C ILE A 24 -25.41 -3.67 -20.68
N ASP A 25 -25.58 -4.59 -21.62
CA ASP A 25 -26.73 -4.63 -22.52
C ASP A 25 -27.95 -5.15 -21.74
N GLU A 26 -28.82 -4.23 -21.31
CA GLU A 26 -30.04 -4.52 -20.54
C GLU A 26 -31.08 -5.34 -21.33
N SER A 27 -30.88 -5.57 -22.63
CA SER A 27 -31.78 -6.39 -23.45
C SER A 27 -31.64 -7.90 -23.23
N LEU A 28 -30.63 -8.35 -22.47
CA LEU A 28 -30.44 -9.75 -22.07
C LEU A 28 -31.03 -10.11 -20.70
N LEU A 29 -31.74 -9.18 -20.05
CA LEU A 29 -32.35 -9.36 -18.72
C LEU A 29 -33.76 -9.99 -18.74
N GLU A 30 -34.13 -10.70 -19.81
CA GLU A 30 -35.39 -11.43 -19.85
C GLU A 30 -35.18 -12.91 -19.48
N SER A 31 -35.66 -13.27 -18.29
CA SER A 31 -35.81 -14.61 -17.73
C SER A 31 -34.55 -15.36 -17.30
N SER A 32 -34.08 -15.04 -16.10
CA SER A 32 -33.59 -16.07 -15.17
C SER A 32 -34.08 -15.72 -13.77
N THR A 33 -34.81 -16.65 -13.16
CA THR A 33 -35.28 -16.52 -11.77
C THR A 33 -34.08 -16.68 -10.86
N THR A 34 -33.40 -15.58 -10.54
CA THR A 34 -32.27 -15.54 -9.61
C THR A 34 -32.80 -15.80 -8.21
N LEU A 35 -32.53 -17.00 -7.68
CA LEU A 35 -32.48 -17.22 -6.24
C LEU A 35 -31.42 -16.24 -5.70
N ALA A 36 -31.87 -15.25 -4.94
CA ALA A 36 -30.99 -14.41 -4.14
C ALA A 36 -30.34 -15.30 -3.08
N GLU A 37 -29.21 -15.91 -3.41
CA GLU A 37 -28.27 -16.38 -2.42
C GLU A 37 -27.74 -15.13 -1.73
N THR A 38 -28.34 -14.81 -0.58
CA THR A 38 -27.76 -13.89 0.38
C THR A 38 -26.43 -14.50 0.80
N VAL A 39 -25.35 -14.13 0.10
CA VAL A 39 -23.99 -14.32 0.56
C VAL A 39 -23.92 -13.51 1.85
N GLU A 40 -24.07 -14.22 2.96
CA GLU A 40 -23.81 -13.70 4.29
C GLU A 40 -22.32 -13.34 4.30
N VAL A 41 -22.02 -12.08 3.97
CA VAL A 41 -20.72 -11.48 4.21
C VAL A 41 -20.54 -11.60 5.71
N THR A 42 -19.80 -12.63 6.12
CA THR A 42 -19.31 -12.75 7.48
C THR A 42 -18.41 -11.54 7.65
N GLU A 43 -18.95 -10.47 8.23
CA GLU A 43 -18.19 -9.31 8.65
C GLU A 43 -17.16 -9.84 9.65
N VAL A 44 -15.95 -10.12 9.16
CA VAL A 44 -14.78 -10.23 10.02
C VAL A 44 -14.77 -8.93 10.82
N PRO A 45 -14.70 -8.99 12.16
CA PRO A 45 -14.65 -7.76 12.93
C PRO A 45 -13.46 -6.95 12.43
N ASP A 46 -13.78 -5.82 11.79
CA ASP A 46 -12.78 -4.90 11.29
C ASP A 46 -11.98 -4.40 12.49
N ARG A 47 -10.65 -4.35 12.37
CA ARG A 47 -9.82 -3.86 13.45
C ARG A 47 -10.10 -2.37 13.62
N THR A 48 -10.10 -1.90 14.86
CA THR A 48 -10.12 -0.47 15.13
C THR A 48 -8.85 0.19 14.61
N PHE A 49 -8.90 1.51 14.42
CA PHE A 49 -7.74 2.30 14.02
C PHE A 49 -6.51 2.08 14.92
N SER A 50 -6.73 2.03 16.25
CA SER A 50 -5.64 1.76 17.22
C SER A 50 -5.06 0.36 17.05
N GLU A 51 -5.90 -0.64 16.85
CA GLU A 51 -5.43 -2.02 16.64
C GLU A 51 -4.62 -2.16 15.35
N HIS A 52 -4.97 -1.40 14.30
CA HIS A 52 -4.14 -1.34 13.10
C HIS A 52 -2.78 -0.67 13.35
N LEU A 53 -2.73 0.41 14.14
CA LEU A 53 -1.45 1.01 14.55
C LEU A 53 -0.60 0.04 15.37
N ASP A 54 -1.20 -0.70 16.31
CA ASP A 54 -0.49 -1.70 17.12
C ASP A 54 0.07 -2.84 16.26
N VAL A 55 -0.70 -3.28 15.24
CA VAL A 55 -0.21 -4.28 14.27
C VAL A 55 0.97 -3.73 13.48
N ILE A 56 0.93 -2.47 13.03
CA ILE A 56 2.05 -1.86 12.30
C ILE A 56 3.27 -1.73 13.21
N ASP A 57 3.11 -1.29 14.46
CA ASP A 57 4.21 -1.15 15.43
C ASP A 57 4.95 -2.47 15.63
N GLN A 58 4.22 -3.51 16.04
CA GLN A 58 4.78 -4.82 16.32
C GLN A 58 5.43 -5.42 15.06
N SER A 59 4.77 -5.32 13.91
CA SER A 59 5.29 -5.87 12.66
C SER A 59 6.56 -5.16 12.19
N LEU A 60 6.63 -3.82 12.34
CA LEU A 60 7.84 -3.05 12.04
C LEU A 60 9.01 -3.39 12.98
N ASN A 61 8.72 -3.58 14.27
CA ASN A 61 9.71 -4.01 15.25
C ASN A 61 10.33 -5.36 14.86
N ASP A 62 9.52 -6.30 14.39
CA ASP A 62 9.94 -7.66 14.07
C ASP A 62 10.61 -7.77 12.68
N LEU A 63 10.34 -6.82 11.77
CA LEU A 63 10.79 -6.88 10.38
C LEU A 63 12.32 -6.91 10.23
N SER A 64 13.05 -6.19 11.08
CA SER A 64 14.52 -6.16 11.00
C SER A 64 15.11 -7.56 11.19
N ASP A 65 14.63 -8.31 12.18
CA ASP A 65 15.11 -9.65 12.49
C ASP A 65 14.68 -10.64 11.40
N ALA A 66 13.44 -10.54 10.91
CA ALA A 66 12.96 -11.34 9.78
C ALA A 66 13.80 -11.17 8.50
N ILE A 67 14.30 -9.95 8.23
CA ILE A 67 15.22 -9.70 7.10
C ILE A 67 16.55 -10.39 7.32
N VAL A 68 17.08 -10.39 8.56
CA VAL A 68 18.33 -11.08 8.93
C VAL A 68 18.18 -12.58 8.78
N ASP A 69 17.08 -13.16 9.26
CA ASP A 69 16.83 -14.60 9.26
C ASP A 69 16.70 -15.16 7.84
N ASN A 70 16.17 -14.38 6.90
CA ASN A 70 16.10 -14.74 5.48
C ASN A 70 15.40 -16.09 5.21
N ASP A 71 14.30 -16.34 5.90
CA ASP A 71 13.49 -17.56 5.75
C ASP A 71 12.16 -17.32 5.01
N GLY A 72 11.95 -16.09 4.51
CA GLY A 72 10.73 -15.65 3.82
C GLY A 72 9.71 -14.96 4.74
N SER A 73 9.93 -14.93 6.05
CA SER A 73 9.06 -14.22 7.00
C SER A 73 8.95 -12.72 6.72
N ALA A 74 10.02 -12.08 6.24
CA ALA A 74 10.04 -10.64 5.93
C ALA A 74 8.96 -10.23 4.91
N ASP A 75 8.68 -11.06 3.90
CA ASP A 75 7.64 -10.78 2.90
C ASP A 75 6.23 -10.86 3.52
N VAL A 76 6.02 -11.81 4.44
CA VAL A 76 4.75 -11.97 5.17
C VAL A 76 4.50 -10.80 6.12
N ILE A 77 5.54 -10.36 6.82
CA ILE A 77 5.48 -9.19 7.71
C ILE A 77 5.20 -7.93 6.90
N LEU A 78 5.87 -7.73 5.75
CA LEU A 78 5.59 -6.60 4.86
C LEU A 78 4.12 -6.59 4.41
N ALA A 79 3.58 -7.74 3.98
CA ALA A 79 2.18 -7.84 3.60
C ALA A 79 1.24 -7.44 4.75
N THR A 80 1.55 -7.87 5.98
CA THR A 80 0.78 -7.53 7.20
C THR A 80 0.80 -6.02 7.49
N ILE A 81 1.95 -5.38 7.34
CA ILE A 81 2.11 -3.92 7.51
C ILE A 81 1.27 -3.18 6.47
N LEU A 82 1.40 -3.54 5.20
CA LEU A 82 0.70 -2.86 4.10
C LEU A 82 -0.81 -3.06 4.18
N GLU A 83 -1.28 -4.24 4.56
CA GLU A 83 -2.71 -4.49 4.81
C GLU A 83 -3.25 -3.55 5.89
N SER A 84 -2.55 -3.45 7.03
CA SER A 84 -2.98 -2.58 8.13
C SER A 84 -2.90 -1.10 7.77
N TRP A 85 -1.87 -0.69 7.02
CA TRP A 85 -1.76 0.68 6.52
C TRP A 85 -2.91 1.05 5.58
N ASN A 86 -3.24 0.17 4.62
CA ASN A 86 -4.31 0.42 3.66
C ASN A 86 -5.67 0.60 4.33
N SER A 87 -5.93 -0.08 5.46
CA SER A 87 -7.15 0.11 6.23
C SER A 87 -7.24 1.48 6.90
N ILE A 88 -6.13 2.09 7.30
CA ILE A 88 -6.13 3.34 8.10
C ILE A 88 -5.65 4.58 7.35
N GLU A 89 -5.06 4.44 6.16
CA GLU A 89 -4.45 5.55 5.42
C GLU A 89 -5.44 6.70 5.17
N ALA A 90 -6.68 6.37 4.76
CA ALA A 90 -7.70 7.38 4.49
C ALA A 90 -8.05 8.20 5.74
N GLN A 91 -8.07 7.56 6.91
CA GLN A 91 -8.29 8.23 8.18
C GLN A 91 -7.09 9.10 8.57
N ILE A 92 -5.86 8.59 8.42
CA ILE A 92 -4.62 9.38 8.63
C ILE A 92 -4.63 10.64 7.75
N LYS A 93 -4.97 10.52 6.46
CA LYS A 93 -5.05 11.66 5.53
C LYS A 93 -6.08 12.71 5.96
N THR A 94 -7.15 12.30 6.61
CA THR A 94 -8.29 13.17 6.97
C THR A 94 -8.09 13.82 8.34
N ASP A 95 -7.78 12.99 9.34
CA ASP A 95 -7.78 13.39 10.75
C ASP A 95 -6.39 13.84 11.23
N PHE A 96 -5.33 13.35 10.55
CA PHE A 96 -3.93 13.55 10.94
C PHE A 96 -3.06 13.97 9.74
N ALA A 97 -3.58 14.89 8.93
CA ALA A 97 -2.96 15.29 7.66
C ALA A 97 -1.48 15.72 7.79
N ASP A 98 -1.12 16.39 8.88
CA ASP A 98 0.26 16.84 9.16
C ASP A 98 1.22 15.65 9.38
N SER A 99 0.71 14.52 9.89
CA SER A 99 1.47 13.29 10.13
C SER A 99 1.51 12.36 8.92
N HIS A 100 0.60 12.53 7.95
CA HIS A 100 0.44 11.63 6.82
C HIS A 100 1.74 11.46 6.00
N PHE A 101 2.47 12.54 5.75
CA PHE A 101 3.74 12.46 5.03
C PHE A 101 4.78 11.60 5.78
N GLY A 102 4.81 11.69 7.11
CA GLY A 102 5.71 10.88 7.92
C GLY A 102 5.38 9.39 7.82
N PHE A 103 4.10 9.01 7.92
CA PHE A 103 3.69 7.61 7.74
C PHE A 103 3.98 7.09 6.33
N TYR A 104 3.82 7.93 5.31
CA TYR A 104 4.25 7.56 3.95
C TYR A 104 5.75 7.25 3.88
N GLU A 105 6.60 8.05 4.53
CA GLU A 105 8.04 7.75 4.60
C GLU A 105 8.33 6.43 5.32
N VAL A 106 7.57 6.10 6.38
CA VAL A 106 7.66 4.79 7.05
C VAL A 106 7.38 3.67 6.06
N MET A 107 6.29 3.72 5.29
CA MET A 107 5.93 2.68 4.32
C MET A 107 7.01 2.52 3.24
N VAL A 108 7.54 3.63 2.71
CA VAL A 108 8.64 3.60 1.73
C VAL A 108 9.89 2.92 2.31
N LEU A 109 10.31 3.27 3.52
CA LEU A 109 11.46 2.64 4.17
C LEU A 109 11.22 1.14 4.42
N THR A 110 10.01 0.78 4.81
CA THR A 110 9.58 -0.59 5.07
C THR A 110 9.71 -1.44 3.80
N GLU A 111 9.12 -1.01 2.69
CA GLU A 111 9.23 -1.72 1.40
C GLU A 111 10.68 -1.83 0.93
N LEU A 112 11.43 -0.72 0.96
CA LEU A 112 12.84 -0.70 0.56
C LEU A 112 13.72 -1.61 1.42
N SER A 113 13.40 -1.76 2.70
CA SER A 113 14.14 -2.63 3.61
C SER A 113 14.05 -4.10 3.19
N VAL A 114 12.88 -4.55 2.74
CA VAL A 114 12.66 -5.92 2.23
C VAL A 114 13.26 -6.08 0.85
N GLU A 115 12.96 -5.16 -0.08
CA GLU A 115 13.46 -5.20 -1.46
C GLU A 115 15.00 -5.29 -1.50
N ARG A 116 15.67 -4.50 -0.65
CA ARG A 116 17.14 -4.42 -0.61
C ARG A 116 17.78 -5.35 0.40
N ARG A 117 16.97 -6.06 1.19
CA ARG A 117 17.41 -6.90 2.32
C ARG A 117 18.29 -6.13 3.30
N ARG A 118 17.81 -4.98 3.77
CA ARG A 118 18.53 -4.06 4.66
C ARG A 118 17.81 -3.91 6.01
N PRO A 119 18.21 -4.67 7.04
CA PRO A 119 17.61 -4.58 8.39
C PRO A 119 17.67 -3.16 8.99
N ALA A 120 18.71 -2.40 8.66
CA ALA A 120 18.86 -1.03 9.13
C ALA A 120 17.75 -0.08 8.62
N ASP A 121 17.24 -0.31 7.41
CA ASP A 121 16.15 0.49 6.85
C ASP A 121 14.82 0.15 7.57
N ALA A 122 14.59 -1.12 7.92
CA ALA A 122 13.45 -1.54 8.74
C ALA A 122 13.52 -0.94 10.16
N SER A 123 14.69 -1.03 10.80
CA SER A 123 14.93 -0.40 12.11
C SER A 123 14.73 1.11 12.10
N LYS A 124 14.99 1.79 10.97
CA LYS A 124 14.74 3.21 10.80
C LYS A 124 13.25 3.49 10.62
N ALA A 125 12.55 2.69 9.81
CA ALA A 125 11.11 2.77 9.62
C ALA A 125 10.37 2.64 10.96
N TRP A 126 10.72 1.65 11.78
CA TRP A 126 10.12 1.44 13.10
C TRP A 126 10.31 2.64 14.03
N LYS A 127 11.53 3.18 14.13
CA LYS A 127 11.81 4.37 14.96
C LYS A 127 11.03 5.61 14.50
N LEU A 128 10.92 5.80 13.19
CA LEU A 128 10.13 6.89 12.64
C LEU A 128 8.63 6.67 12.94
N PHE A 129 8.14 5.44 12.84
CA PHE A 129 6.76 5.09 13.14
C PHE A 129 6.39 5.41 14.59
N ILE A 130 7.18 4.97 15.57
CA ILE A 130 6.87 5.23 16.99
C ILE A 130 6.84 6.74 17.31
N ASP A 131 7.74 7.52 16.70
CA ASP A 131 7.79 8.97 16.91
C ASP A 131 6.54 9.66 16.36
N ILE A 132 6.04 9.21 15.20
CA ILE A 132 4.84 9.77 14.56
C ILE A 132 3.57 9.27 15.25
N ALA A 133 3.49 7.98 15.57
CA ALA A 133 2.34 7.37 16.23
C ALA A 133 2.07 8.02 17.60
N ALA A 134 3.12 8.32 18.36
CA ALA A 134 3.01 9.04 19.63
C ALA A 134 2.43 10.46 19.51
N ALA A 135 2.47 11.07 18.31
CA ALA A 135 1.92 12.40 18.08
C ALA A 135 0.41 12.41 17.73
N ILE A 136 -0.17 11.23 17.44
CA ILE A 136 -1.57 11.09 17.01
C ILE A 136 -2.42 10.23 17.95
N GLN A 137 -1.82 9.71 19.02
CA GLN A 137 -2.48 9.03 20.15
C GLN A 137 -2.82 10.04 21.25
#